data_AF-A0A534JS87-F1
#
_entry.id   AF-A0A534JS87-F1
#
_cell.length_a   1.000
_cell.length_b   1.000
_cell.length_c   1.000
_cell.angle_alpha   90.00
_cell.angle_beta   90.00
_cell.angle_gamma   90.00
#
_symmetry.space_group_name_H-M   'P 1'
#
loop_
_entity.id
_entity.type
_entity.pdbx_description
1 polymer ?
#
loop_
_entity_poly.entity_id
_entity_poly.type
_entity_poly.pdbx_seq_one_letter_code
_entity_poly.pdbx_strand_id
1 'polypeptide(L)'
;MSTREISAPASRFLTGLAETHGYYVEADGERVNVAFEPWSLEQVNPFDVPCLRLQFRQIEARMVLERFTIHNDGEERAVDLEAAHDALQAWMDSMAG
;
A
#
# COMPACT_ATOMS: atom_id res chain seq x y z
N MET A 1 -2.59 -8.93 22.43
CA MET A 1 -3.81 -8.31 21.86
C MET A 1 -3.84 -8.68 20.40
N SER A 2 -5.00 -9.09 19.87
CA SER A 2 -5.14 -9.35 18.43
C SER A 2 -5.15 -8.00 17.72
N THR A 3 -4.05 -7.66 17.05
CA THR A 3 -4.04 -6.47 16.17
C THR A 3 -5.12 -6.67 15.12
N ARG A 4 -6.04 -5.72 15.00
CA ARG A 4 -7.10 -5.79 14.00
C ARG A 4 -6.45 -5.68 12.61
N GLU A 5 -6.69 -6.68 11.76
CA GLU A 5 -6.13 -6.68 10.41
C GLU A 5 -6.75 -5.55 9.58
N ILE A 6 -5.90 -4.79 8.90
CA ILE A 6 -6.30 -3.83 7.88
C ILE A 6 -6.38 -4.59 6.55
N SER A 7 -7.59 -4.78 6.02
CA SER A 7 -7.77 -5.64 4.84
C SER A 7 -9.01 -5.30 4.01
N ALA A 8 -8.98 -5.68 2.72
CA ALA A 8 -10.10 -5.53 1.79
C ALA A 8 -10.20 -6.75 0.82
N PRO A 9 -11.36 -6.98 0.18
CA PRO A 9 -11.50 -8.01 -0.87
C PRO A 9 -10.50 -7.79 -2.00
N ALA A 10 -9.69 -8.81 -2.29
CA ALA A 10 -8.50 -8.65 -3.13
C ALA A 10 -8.80 -8.20 -4.56
N SER A 11 -9.79 -8.83 -5.20
CA SER A 11 -10.15 -8.51 -6.58
C SER A 11 -10.60 -7.04 -6.74
N ARG A 12 -11.44 -6.55 -5.83
CA ARG A 12 -11.94 -5.17 -5.89
C ARG A 12 -10.86 -4.16 -5.55
N PHE A 13 -10.10 -4.42 -4.48
CA PHE A 13 -9.02 -3.55 -4.06
C PHE A 13 -7.95 -3.38 -5.14
N LEU A 14 -7.50 -4.46 -5.77
CA LEU A 14 -6.52 -4.40 -6.86
C LEU A 14 -7.07 -3.68 -8.10
N THR A 15 -8.37 -3.82 -8.38
CA THR A 15 -9.04 -3.08 -9.47
C THR A 15 -9.04 -1.58 -9.18
N GLY A 16 -9.48 -1.16 -7.99
CA GLY A 16 -9.52 0.26 -7.62
C GLY A 16 -8.13 0.90 -7.53
N LEU A 17 -7.12 0.14 -7.09
CA LEU A 17 -5.73 0.58 -7.15
C LEU A 17 -5.27 0.83 -8.60
N ALA A 18 -5.57 -0.08 -9.53
CA ALA A 18 -5.19 0.07 -10.93
C ALA A 18 -5.90 1.24 -11.63
N GLU A 19 -7.09 1.61 -11.18
CA GLU A 19 -7.84 2.76 -11.69
C GLU A 19 -7.38 4.11 -11.11
N THR A 20 -6.67 4.09 -9.97
CA THR A 20 -6.21 5.32 -9.31
C THR A 20 -4.83 5.75 -9.81
N HIS A 21 -4.72 6.99 -10.28
CA HIS A 21 -3.45 7.55 -10.75
C HIS A 21 -2.51 7.86 -9.58
N GLY A 22 -1.19 7.73 -9.80
CA GLY A 22 -0.17 8.06 -8.80
C GLY A 22 0.28 6.88 -7.93
N TYR A 23 -0.21 5.67 -8.21
CA TYR A 23 0.31 4.44 -7.62
C TYR A 23 1.14 3.65 -8.63
N TYR A 24 2.32 3.23 -8.21
CA TYR A 24 3.06 2.15 -8.86
C TYR A 24 2.78 0.84 -8.10
N VAL A 25 2.40 -0.21 -8.81
CA VAL A 25 2.03 -1.51 -8.22
C VAL A 25 2.90 -2.60 -8.83
N GLU A 26 3.57 -3.35 -7.96
CA GLU A 26 4.40 -4.50 -8.33
C GLU A 26 3.93 -5.74 -7.57
N ALA A 27 3.68 -6.83 -8.30
CA ALA A 27 3.37 -8.12 -7.71
C ALA A 27 4.63 -8.98 -7.60
N ASP A 28 4.87 -9.53 -6.40
CA ASP A 28 5.95 -10.46 -6.09
C ASP A 28 5.36 -11.69 -5.37
N GLY A 29 4.96 -12.69 -6.16
CA GLY A 29 4.32 -13.92 -5.66
C GLY A 29 3.01 -13.62 -4.92
N GLU A 30 2.96 -13.94 -3.62
CA GLU A 30 1.80 -13.65 -2.74
C GLU A 30 1.77 -12.21 -2.22
N ARG A 31 2.82 -11.42 -2.50
CA ARG A 31 2.92 -10.03 -2.03
C ARG A 31 2.66 -9.05 -3.15
N VAL A 32 2.07 -7.93 -2.77
CA VAL A 32 1.88 -6.77 -3.65
C VAL A 32 2.53 -5.58 -2.97
N ASN A 33 3.50 -4.97 -3.64
CA ASN A 33 4.13 -3.73 -3.23
C ASN A 33 3.47 -2.59 -3.97
N VAL A 34 3.10 -1.54 -3.23
CA VAL A 34 2.50 -0.32 -3.76
C VAL A 34 3.35 0.85 -3.33
N ALA A 35 3.79 1.66 -4.28
CA ALA A 35 4.39 2.96 -4.01
C ALA A 35 3.40 4.05 -4.40
N PHE A 36 3.15 5.02 -3.50
CA PHE A 36 2.41 6.24 -3.85
C PHE A 36 3.39 7.35 -4.15
N GLU A 37 3.31 7.85 -5.37
CA GLU A 37 4.30 8.74 -5.94
C GLU A 37 3.64 9.84 -6.78
N PRO A 38 3.24 10.96 -6.15
CA PRO A 38 2.60 12.07 -6.85
C PRO A 38 3.48 12.70 -7.94
N TRP A 39 4.80 12.49 -7.88
CA TRP A 39 5.80 13.17 -8.71
C TRP A 39 6.67 12.25 -9.57
N SER A 40 6.48 10.92 -9.53
CA SER A 40 7.41 9.97 -10.16
C SER A 40 7.11 9.62 -11.62
N LEU A 41 6.02 10.13 -12.21
CA LEU A 41 5.66 9.80 -13.59
C LEU A 41 6.75 10.17 -14.62
N GLU A 42 7.80 10.89 -14.23
CA GLU A 42 8.94 11.27 -15.06
C GLU A 42 10.33 10.73 -14.61
N GLN A 43 10.43 9.86 -13.59
CA GLN A 43 11.73 9.39 -13.07
C GLN A 43 12.13 7.95 -13.47
N VAL A 44 13.45 7.71 -13.53
CA VAL A 44 14.08 6.47 -14.05
C VAL A 44 13.95 5.29 -13.08
N ASN A 45 13.84 5.55 -11.77
CA ASN A 45 13.57 4.52 -10.75
C ASN A 45 12.67 5.07 -9.64
N PRO A 46 11.42 4.60 -9.52
CA PRO A 46 10.46 5.07 -8.52
C PRO A 46 10.95 4.85 -7.08
N PHE A 47 11.81 3.86 -6.84
CA PHE A 47 12.30 3.54 -5.51
C PHE A 47 13.44 4.45 -4.97
N ASP A 48 13.90 5.44 -5.74
CA ASP A 48 14.96 6.37 -5.32
C ASP A 48 14.44 7.75 -4.86
N VAL A 49 13.12 7.98 -4.96
CA VAL A 49 12.48 9.23 -4.52
C VAL A 49 11.79 9.10 -3.17
N PRO A 50 11.62 10.20 -2.42
CA PRO A 50 10.74 10.20 -1.25
C PRO A 50 9.34 9.70 -1.62
N CYS A 51 8.93 8.58 -1.02
CA CYS A 51 7.70 7.88 -1.38
C CYS A 51 7.07 7.18 -0.18
N LEU A 52 5.77 6.94 -0.29
CA LEU A 52 5.04 6.07 0.63
C LEU A 52 5.05 4.66 0.05
N ARG A 53 5.48 3.67 0.82
CA ARG A 53 5.49 2.26 0.40
C ARG A 53 4.57 1.43 1.28
N LEU A 54 3.67 0.72 0.63
CA LEU A 54 2.76 -0.21 1.28
C LEU A 54 3.06 -1.61 0.74
N GLN A 55 3.17 -2.58 1.64
CA GLN A 55 3.29 -3.98 1.29
C GLN A 55 2.06 -4.71 1.79
N PHE A 56 1.43 -5.42 0.87
CA PHE A 56 0.28 -6.25 1.14
C PHE A 56 0.63 -7.70 0.90
N ARG A 57 -0.07 -8.58 1.61
CA ARG A 57 -0.09 -10.00 1.34
C ARG A 57 -1.50 -10.43 0.95
N GLN A 58 -1.59 -11.24 -0.09
CA GLN A 58 -2.84 -11.91 -0.41
C GLN A 58 -3.01 -13.13 0.49
N ILE A 59 -4.10 -13.14 1.26
CA ILE A 59 -4.52 -14.27 2.08
C ILE A 59 -5.91 -14.66 1.60
N GLU A 60 -5.99 -15.81 0.92
CA GLU A 60 -7.21 -16.28 0.24
C GLU A 60 -7.79 -15.21 -0.70
N ALA A 61 -8.97 -14.68 -0.37
CA ALA A 61 -9.70 -13.67 -1.14
C ALA A 61 -9.50 -12.24 -0.62
N ARG A 62 -8.56 -12.00 0.30
CA ARG A 62 -8.31 -10.68 0.91
C ARG A 62 -6.88 -10.22 0.65
N MET A 63 -6.72 -8.91 0.46
CA MET A 63 -5.43 -8.24 0.61
C MET A 63 -5.32 -7.71 2.03
N VAL A 64 -4.25 -8.06 2.72
CA VAL A 64 -3.94 -7.63 4.09
C VAL A 64 -2.71 -6.73 4.05
N LEU A 65 -2.78 -5.56 4.67
CA LEU A 65 -1.64 -4.64 4.78
C LEU A 65 -0.65 -5.18 5.84
N GLU A 66 0.55 -5.55 5.41
CA GLU A 66 1.63 -6.05 6.30
C GLU A 66 2.57 -4.93 6.76
N ARG A 67 2.83 -3.95 5.89
CA ARG A 67 3.79 -2.87 6.17
C ARG A 67 3.39 -1.58 5.47
N PHE A 68 3.58 -0.46 6.15
CA PHE A 68 3.57 0.87 5.55
C PHE A 68 4.82 1.61 6.03
N THR A 69 5.67 2.02 5.09
CA THR A 69 6.87 2.82 5.35
C THR A 69 6.84 4.13 4.58
N ILE A 70 7.45 5.15 5.17
CA ILE A 70 7.74 6.42 4.54
C ILE A 70 9.24 6.41 4.25
N HIS A 71 9.59 6.50 2.97
CA HIS A 71 10.96 6.70 2.53
C HIS A 71 11.17 8.19 2.29
N ASN A 72 12.18 8.78 2.94
CA ASN A 72 12.57 10.16 2.70
C ASN A 72 14.08 10.32 2.91
N ASP A 73 14.78 10.95 1.97
CA ASP A 73 16.22 11.26 2.06
C ASP A 73 17.12 10.09 2.47
N GLY A 74 16.80 8.87 2.00
CA GLY A 74 17.56 7.65 2.33
C GLY A 74 17.21 7.02 3.68
N GLU A 75 16.31 7.65 4.46
CA GLU A 75 15.75 7.07 5.68
C GLU A 75 14.43 6.35 5.39
N GLU A 76 14.23 5.20 6.04
CA GLU A 76 12.97 4.45 6.03
C GLU A 76 12.36 4.48 7.43
N ARG A 77 11.12 4.97 7.53
CA ARG A 77 10.37 5.00 8.79
C ARG A 77 9.07 4.22 8.65
N ALA A 78 8.90 3.19 9.49
CA ALA A 78 7.65 2.46 9.58
C ALA A 78 6.55 3.33 10.21
N VAL A 79 5.35 3.26 9.63
CA VAL A 79 4.12 3.83 10.18
C VAL A 79 3.56 2.87 11.22
N ASP A 80 3.09 3.42 12.34
CA ASP A 80 2.35 2.67 13.34
C ASP A 80 0.96 2.30 12.78
N LEU A 81 0.80 1.03 12.40
CA LEU A 81 -0.44 0.53 11.81
C LEU A 81 -1.59 0.49 12.81
N GLU A 82 -1.33 0.35 14.11
CA GLU A 82 -2.39 0.36 15.12
C GLU A 82 -2.92 1.78 15.30
N ALA A 83 -2.03 2.76 15.40
CA ALA A 83 -2.41 4.16 15.51
C ALA A 83 -3.11 4.69 14.23
N ALA A 84 -2.71 4.22 13.05
CA ALA A 84 -3.26 4.63 11.76
C ALA A 84 -4.41 3.74 11.25
N HIS A 85 -4.84 2.74 12.04
CA HIS A 85 -5.72 1.66 11.61
C HIS A 85 -6.97 2.18 10.88
N ASP A 86 -7.73 3.08 11.51
CA ASP A 86 -9.04 3.50 10.97
C ASP A 86 -8.91 4.27 9.66
N ALA A 87 -7.86 5.09 9.53
CA ALA A 87 -7.59 5.81 8.29
C ALA A 87 -7.17 4.87 7.16
N LEU A 88 -6.31 3.90 7.46
CA LEU A 88 -5.83 2.91 6.49
C LEU A 88 -6.95 1.95 6.06
N GLN A 89 -7.79 1.53 7.00
CA GLN A 89 -8.94 0.68 6.69
C GLN A 89 -9.94 1.44 5.81
N ALA A 90 -10.26 2.70 6.14
CA ALA A 90 -11.16 3.52 5.33
C ALA A 90 -10.63 3.75 3.91
N TRP A 91 -9.32 3.95 3.75
CA TRP A 91 -8.68 4.03 2.44
C TRP A 91 -8.80 2.71 1.66
N MET A 92 -8.48 1.56 2.28
CA MET A 92 -8.64 0.25 1.64
C MET A 92 -10.10 -0.03 1.24
N ASP A 93 -11.06 0.35 2.09
CA ASP A 93 -12.48 0.20 1.81
C ASP A 93 -12.90 1.08 0.63
N SER A 94 -12.37 2.31 0.52
CA SER A 94 -12.64 3.20 -0.62
C SER A 94 -12.12 2.66 -1.96
N MET A 95 -10.97 1.97 -1.94
CA MET A 95 -10.41 1.32 -3.12
C MET A 95 -11.13 0.02 -3.50
N ALA A 96 -11.92 -0.56 -2.58
CA ALA A 96 -12.62 -1.82 -2.79
C ALA A 96 -14.15 -1.67 -2.97
N GLY A 97 -14.65 -0.43 -2.93
CA GLY A 97 -16.07 -0.08 -3.14
C GLY A 97 -16.44 -0.09 -4.61
#